data_AF-A0AAW9IA15-F1
#
_entry.id   AF-A0AAW9IA15-F1
#
_cell.length_a   1.000
_cell.length_b   1.000
_cell.length_c   1.000
_cell.angle_alpha   90.00
_cell.angle_beta   90.00
_cell.angle_gamma   90.00
#
_symmetry.space_group_name_H-M   'P 1'
#
loop_
_entity.id
_entity.type
_entity.pdbx_description
1 polymer ?
#
loop_
_entity_poly.entity_id
_entity_poly.type
_entity_poly.pdbx_seq_one_letter_code
_entity_poly.pdbx_strand_id
1 'polypeptide(L)'
;VAPALSWMAGSTYNRGWTEVQRIVPAILILLPLAAWLGRKVDLLPFSEESSTGLGLHVRNTRMYVAIIAVLLASSAAANVGSVGFIGLLAPHAARMLVGARQRQSMVIAALLGGILLAGADWIGRVVM
;
A
#
# COMPACT_ATOMS: atom_id res chain seq x y z
N VAL A 1 3.59 -8.34 -29.27
CA VAL A 1 2.26 -8.16 -28.62
C VAL A 1 2.11 -9.02 -27.35
N ALA A 2 2.52 -10.30 -27.36
CA ALA A 2 2.49 -11.18 -26.17
C ALA A 2 3.11 -10.60 -24.86
N PRO A 3 4.26 -9.90 -24.84
CA PRO A 3 4.84 -9.41 -23.59
C PRO A 3 4.08 -8.22 -22.97
N ALA A 4 3.32 -7.45 -23.76
CA ALA A 4 2.51 -6.36 -23.25
C ALA A 4 1.25 -6.89 -22.54
N LEU A 5 0.64 -7.94 -23.09
CA LEU A 5 -0.53 -8.60 -22.49
C LEU A 5 -0.17 -9.32 -21.17
N SER A 6 1.01 -9.94 -21.08
CA SER A 6 1.46 -10.56 -19.83
C SER A 6 1.83 -9.54 -18.74
N TRP A 7 2.30 -8.35 -19.13
CA TRP A 7 2.52 -7.25 -18.18
C TRP A 7 1.20 -6.66 -17.66
N MET A 8 0.20 -6.50 -18.55
CA MET A 8 -1.15 -6.05 -18.16
C MET A 8 -1.90 -7.06 -17.30
N ALA A 9 -1.69 -8.37 -17.54
CA ALA A 9 -2.27 -9.41 -16.69
C ALA A 9 -1.68 -9.40 -15.27
N GLY A 10 -0.50 -8.80 -15.08
CA GLY A 10 0.25 -8.85 -13.83
C GLY A 10 0.89 -10.23 -13.66
N SER A 11 2.18 -10.26 -13.39
CA SER A 11 2.91 -11.52 -13.27
C SER A 11 4.09 -11.35 -12.34
N THR A 12 4.27 -12.26 -11.39
CA THR A 12 5.48 -12.37 -10.58
C THR A 12 6.51 -13.31 -11.25
N TYR A 13 6.20 -13.82 -12.44
CA TYR A 13 7.02 -14.75 -13.18
C TYR A 13 8.30 -14.05 -13.66
N ASN A 14 9.45 -14.68 -13.41
CA ASN A 14 10.79 -14.14 -13.70
C ASN A 14 11.25 -12.93 -12.86
N ARG A 15 10.75 -12.77 -11.62
CA ARG A 15 11.28 -11.78 -10.67
C ARG A 15 12.42 -12.35 -9.85
N GLY A 16 13.63 -11.88 -10.10
CA GLY A 16 14.83 -12.24 -9.34
C GLY A 16 15.17 -11.22 -8.23
N TRP A 17 16.29 -11.46 -7.57
CA TRP A 17 16.84 -10.58 -6.51
C TRP A 17 17.11 -9.14 -6.97
N THR A 18 17.34 -8.92 -8.26
CA THR A 18 17.58 -7.59 -8.83
C THR A 18 16.36 -6.66 -8.71
N GLU A 19 15.14 -7.18 -8.90
CA GLU A 19 13.93 -6.35 -8.74
C GLU A 19 13.64 -6.06 -7.26
N VAL A 20 13.98 -7.00 -6.36
CA VAL A 20 13.93 -6.76 -4.92
C VAL A 20 14.87 -5.61 -4.54
N GLN A 21 16.12 -5.63 -5.02
CA GLN A 21 17.09 -4.57 -4.77
C GLN A 21 16.63 -3.18 -5.29
N ARG A 22 15.84 -3.13 -6.36
CA ARG A 22 15.28 -1.87 -6.88
C ARG A 22 14.14 -1.33 -6.01
N ILE A 23 13.29 -2.20 -5.47
CA ILE A 23 12.12 -1.81 -4.67
C ILE A 23 12.52 -1.50 -3.21
N VAL A 24 13.48 -2.24 -2.65
CA VAL A 24 13.94 -2.09 -1.26
C VAL A 24 14.21 -0.64 -0.86
N PRO A 25 15.04 0.17 -1.58
CA PRO A 25 15.31 1.53 -1.15
C PRO A 25 14.04 2.41 -1.17
N ALA A 26 13.15 2.21 -2.14
CA ALA A 26 11.87 2.93 -2.18
C ALA A 26 11.02 2.58 -0.95
N ILE A 27 10.87 1.29 -0.62
CA ILE A 27 10.14 0.83 0.56
C ILE A 27 10.78 1.39 1.85
N LEU A 28 12.11 1.34 1.95
CA LEU A 28 12.86 1.74 3.15
C LEU A 28 12.73 3.25 3.44
N ILE A 29 12.50 4.07 2.42
CA ILE A 29 12.27 5.52 2.56
C ILE A 29 10.77 5.83 2.74
N LEU A 30 9.91 5.24 1.92
CA LEU A 30 8.48 5.58 1.87
C LEU A 30 7.68 5.02 3.05
N LEU A 31 8.03 3.83 3.58
CA LEU A 31 7.36 3.25 4.76
C LEU A 31 7.51 4.10 6.03
N PRO A 32 8.73 4.50 6.46
CA PRO A 32 8.87 5.32 7.65
C PRO A 32 8.23 6.70 7.47
N LEU A 33 8.27 7.27 6.25
CA LEU A 33 7.58 8.51 5.93
C LEU A 33 6.05 8.37 6.07
N ALA A 34 5.47 7.27 5.57
CA ALA A 34 4.06 6.94 5.74
C ALA A 34 3.70 6.71 7.23
N ALA A 35 4.55 6.01 7.98
CA ALA A 35 4.35 5.75 9.40
C ALA A 35 4.40 7.03 10.25
N TRP A 36 5.27 7.98 9.88
CA TRP A 36 5.33 9.31 10.50
C TRP A 36 4.06 10.12 10.23
N LEU A 37 3.54 10.06 9.00
CA LEU A 37 2.27 10.70 8.63
C LEU A 37 1.06 10.02 9.28
N GLY A 38 1.15 8.74 9.65
CA GLY A 38 0.05 7.99 10.28
C GLY A 38 -0.56 8.68 11.49
N ARG A 39 0.25 9.39 12.30
CA ARG A 39 -0.22 10.16 13.46
C ARG A 39 -1.09 11.36 13.08
N LYS A 40 -0.82 11.97 11.91
CA LYS A 40 -1.63 13.06 11.35
C LYS A 40 -2.88 12.52 10.66
N VAL A 41 -2.81 11.31 10.10
CA VAL A 41 -3.95 10.62 9.46
C VAL A 41 -4.98 10.18 10.49
N ASP A 42 -4.59 9.79 11.70
CA ASP A 42 -5.52 9.48 12.80
C ASP A 42 -6.42 10.68 13.16
N LEU A 43 -6.01 11.91 12.83
CA LEU A 43 -6.75 13.13 13.12
C LEU A 43 -7.66 13.58 11.97
N LEU A 44 -7.45 13.09 10.75
CA LEU A 44 -8.28 13.40 9.57
C LEU A 44 -9.76 12.97 9.66
N PRO A 45 -10.15 11.92 10.42
CA PRO A 45 -11.56 11.56 10.59
C PRO A 45 -12.36 12.55 11.44
N PHE A 46 -11.70 13.41 12.23
CA PHE A 46 -12.37 14.45 13.00
C PHE A 46 -12.82 15.59 12.09
N SER A 47 -13.82 16.36 12.55
CA SER A 47 -14.28 17.54 11.82
C SER A 47 -13.11 18.47 11.49
N GLU A 48 -13.18 19.15 10.35
CA GLU A 48 -12.11 20.01 9.86
C GLU A 48 -11.78 21.12 10.88
N GLU A 49 -12.80 21.61 11.60
CA GLU A 49 -12.66 22.56 12.71
C GLU A 49 -11.84 21.99 13.87
N SER A 50 -12.10 20.75 14.30
CA SER A 50 -11.35 20.10 15.39
C SER A 50 -9.89 19.84 15.01
N SER A 51 -9.66 19.44 13.75
CA SER A 51 -8.32 19.16 13.22
C SER A 51 -7.49 20.42 13.04
N THR A 52 -8.11 21.52 12.58
CA THR A 52 -7.46 22.82 12.43
C THR A 52 -7.17 23.45 13.79
N GLY A 53 -8.06 23.29 14.78
CA GLY A 53 -7.85 23.74 16.16
C GLY A 53 -6.67 23.06 16.88
N LEU A 54 -6.26 21.87 16.43
CA LEU A 54 -5.07 21.16 16.91
C LEU A 54 -3.77 21.55 16.16
N GLY A 55 -3.81 22.58 15.31
CA GLY A 55 -2.67 23.07 14.52
C GLY A 55 -2.36 22.25 13.26
N LEU A 56 -3.29 21.39 12.84
CA LEU A 56 -3.09 20.48 11.72
C LEU A 56 -3.56 21.12 10.41
N HIS A 57 -2.65 21.26 9.45
CA HIS A 57 -2.98 21.70 8.10
C HIS A 57 -3.58 20.53 7.32
N VAL A 58 -4.90 20.34 7.42
CA VAL A 58 -5.65 19.22 6.83
C VAL A 58 -5.37 19.06 5.34
N ARG A 59 -5.44 20.16 4.57
CA ARG A 59 -5.20 20.17 3.12
C ARG A 59 -3.79 19.71 2.75
N ASN A 60 -2.77 20.23 3.41
CA ASN A 60 -1.37 19.86 3.14
C ASN A 60 -1.11 18.41 3.51
N THR A 61 -1.63 17.96 4.65
CA THR A 61 -1.49 16.56 5.11
C THR A 61 -2.12 15.60 4.12
N ARG A 62 -3.32 15.88 3.62
CA ARG A 62 -3.99 15.07 2.60
C ARG A 62 -3.16 14.96 1.33
N MET A 63 -2.54 16.06 0.91
CA MET A 63 -1.69 16.09 -0.28
C MET A 63 -0.41 15.26 -0.10
N TYR A 64 0.29 15.39 1.04
CA TYR A 64 1.48 14.58 1.33
C TYR A 64 1.14 13.08 1.40
N VAL A 65 0.04 12.71 2.04
CA VAL A 65 -0.42 11.30 2.10
C VAL A 65 -0.70 10.76 0.70
N ALA A 66 -1.40 11.54 -0.14
CA ALA A 66 -1.70 11.14 -1.52
C ALA A 66 -0.42 10.94 -2.34
N ILE A 67 0.55 11.85 -2.24
CA ILE A 67 1.83 11.74 -2.95
C ILE A 67 2.56 10.47 -2.53
N ILE A 68 2.69 10.20 -1.23
CA ILE A 68 3.35 8.99 -0.71
C ILE A 68 2.62 7.72 -1.18
N ALA A 69 1.29 7.71 -1.12
CA ALA A 69 0.48 6.59 -1.56
C ALA A 69 0.67 6.32 -3.06
N VAL A 70 0.68 7.36 -3.90
CA VAL A 70 0.93 7.24 -5.34
C VAL A 70 2.34 6.75 -5.62
N LEU A 71 3.36 7.23 -4.90
CA LEU A 71 4.74 6.77 -5.08
C LEU A 71 4.91 5.29 -4.69
N LEU A 72 4.31 4.86 -3.59
CA LEU A 72 4.29 3.45 -3.19
C LEU A 72 3.54 2.57 -4.19
N ALA A 73 2.33 2.98 -4.58
CA ALA A 73 1.49 2.24 -5.50
C ALA A 73 2.12 2.15 -6.90
N SER A 74 2.69 3.24 -7.41
CA SER A 74 3.36 3.25 -8.71
C SER A 74 4.65 2.43 -8.71
N SER A 75 5.43 2.47 -7.62
CA SER A 75 6.61 1.60 -7.47
C SER A 75 6.23 0.11 -7.48
N ALA A 76 5.16 -0.26 -6.76
CA ALA A 76 4.65 -1.63 -6.76
C ALA A 76 4.12 -2.04 -8.14
N ALA A 77 3.30 -1.20 -8.78
CA ALA A 77 2.69 -1.49 -10.08
C ALA A 77 3.71 -1.52 -11.23
N ALA A 78 4.73 -0.66 -11.21
CA ALA A 78 5.78 -0.66 -12.22
C ALA A 78 6.58 -1.98 -12.21
N ASN A 79 6.77 -2.54 -11.02
CA ASN A 79 7.44 -3.81 -10.89
C ASN A 79 6.50 -4.97 -11.20
N VAL A 80 5.34 -5.09 -10.52
CA VAL A 80 4.45 -6.28 -10.56
C VAL A 80 3.46 -6.31 -11.73
N GLY A 81 3.11 -5.16 -12.29
CA GLY A 81 1.93 -4.99 -13.14
C GLY A 81 0.69 -4.62 -12.31
N SER A 82 -0.48 -4.59 -12.94
CA SER A 82 -1.70 -4.15 -12.27
C SER A 82 -2.26 -5.23 -11.34
N VAL A 83 -2.11 -5.03 -10.02
CA VAL A 83 -2.76 -5.83 -8.98
C VAL A 83 -3.79 -4.96 -8.26
N GLY A 84 -5.06 -5.05 -8.68
CA GLY A 84 -6.10 -4.13 -8.20
C GLY A 84 -6.76 -4.51 -6.87
N PHE A 85 -6.98 -5.80 -6.62
CA PHE A 85 -7.91 -6.23 -5.58
C PHE A 85 -7.35 -6.16 -4.15
N ILE A 86 -6.04 -6.35 -4.01
CA ILE A 86 -5.37 -6.45 -2.69
C ILE A 86 -5.42 -5.12 -1.94
N GLY A 87 -5.33 -4.00 -2.67
CA GLY A 87 -5.40 -2.65 -2.11
C GLY A 87 -6.76 -2.29 -1.51
N LEU A 88 -7.84 -3.00 -1.84
CA LEU A 88 -9.17 -2.81 -1.26
C LEU A 88 -9.46 -3.83 -0.16
N LEU A 89 -9.14 -5.11 -0.40
CA LEU A 89 -9.46 -6.20 0.51
C LEU A 89 -8.62 -6.13 1.80
N ALA A 90 -7.31 -5.90 1.68
CA ALA A 90 -6.40 -5.90 2.83
C ALA A 90 -6.72 -4.83 3.89
N PRO A 91 -6.95 -3.55 3.53
CA PRO A 91 -7.32 -2.53 4.52
C PRO A 91 -8.75 -2.72 5.06
N HIS A 92 -9.64 -3.37 4.33
CA HIS A 92 -10.96 -3.70 4.85
C HIS A 92 -10.87 -4.80 5.93
N ALA A 93 -10.15 -5.89 5.62
CA ALA A 93 -9.91 -6.98 6.58
C ALA A 93 -9.15 -6.50 7.83
N ALA A 94 -8.15 -5.63 7.66
CA ALA A 94 -7.41 -5.05 8.79
C ALA A 94 -8.31 -4.22 9.72
N ARG A 95 -9.24 -3.44 9.17
CA ARG A 95 -10.21 -2.68 9.97
C ARG A 95 -11.17 -3.59 10.73
N MET A 96 -11.58 -4.71 10.15
CA MET A 96 -12.43 -5.69 10.84
C MET A 96 -11.70 -6.34 12.04
N LEU A 97 -10.39 -6.54 11.95
CA LEU A 97 -9.60 -7.16 13.02
C LEU A 97 -9.21 -6.20 14.15
N VAL A 98 -8.92 -4.93 13.82
CA VAL A 98 -8.24 -3.99 14.72
C VAL A 98 -9.12 -2.81 15.14
N GLY A 99 -10.24 -2.61 14.44
CA GLY A 99 -11.13 -1.47 14.61
C GLY A 99 -10.58 -0.17 14.00
N ALA A 100 -11.05 0.96 14.52
CA ALA A 100 -10.83 2.30 13.93
C ALA A 100 -9.43 2.91 14.21
N ARG A 101 -8.46 2.15 14.73
CA ARG A 101 -7.09 2.64 14.95
C ARG A 101 -6.31 2.61 13.63
N GLN A 102 -6.21 3.76 12.95
CA GLN A 102 -5.64 3.85 11.60
C GLN A 102 -4.19 3.36 11.55
N ARG A 103 -3.37 3.72 12.54
CA ARG A 103 -1.95 3.32 12.58
C ARG A 103 -1.77 1.80 12.64
N GLN A 104 -2.56 1.11 13.48
CA GLN A 104 -2.50 -0.34 13.61
C GLN A 104 -3.15 -1.03 12.39
N SER A 105 -4.25 -0.49 11.89
CA SER A 105 -4.90 -0.96 10.66
C SER A 105 -3.96 -0.85 9.45
N MET A 106 -3.10 0.16 9.37
CA MET A 106 -2.16 0.33 8.26
C MET A 106 -1.09 -0.77 8.25
N VAL A 107 -0.52 -1.10 9.42
CA VAL A 107 0.46 -2.18 9.55
C VAL A 107 -0.18 -3.54 9.26
N ILE A 108 -1.36 -3.80 9.82
CA ILE A 108 -2.06 -5.07 9.64
C ILE A 108 -2.56 -5.22 8.20
N ALA A 109 -2.98 -4.13 7.54
CA ALA A 109 -3.31 -4.14 6.12
C ALA A 109 -2.09 -4.47 5.25
N ALA A 110 -0.91 -3.93 5.56
CA ALA A 110 0.32 -4.25 4.83
C ALA A 110 0.68 -5.74 4.98
N LEU A 111 0.58 -6.29 6.20
CA LEU A 111 0.85 -7.71 6.45
C LEU A 111 -0.17 -8.62 5.75
N LEU A 112 -1.47 -8.33 5.91
CA LEU A 112 -2.53 -9.09 5.26
C LEU A 112 -2.41 -9.03 3.74
N GLY A 113 -2.13 -7.86 3.18
CA GLY A 113 -1.91 -7.69 1.74
C GLY A 113 -0.75 -8.53 1.22
N GLY A 114 0.36 -8.58 1.96
CA GLY A 114 1.50 -9.44 1.64
C GLY A 114 1.16 -10.94 1.68
N ILE A 115 0.42 -11.37 2.72
CA ILE A 115 -0.03 -12.77 2.85
C ILE A 115 -1.00 -13.15 1.73
N LEU A 116 -1.97 -12.28 1.43
CA LEU A 116 -2.93 -12.46 0.33
C LEU A 116 -2.21 -12.56 -1.02
N LEU A 117 -1.24 -11.67 -1.27
CA LEU A 117 -0.48 -11.68 -2.52
C LEU A 117 0.37 -12.95 -2.64
N ALA A 118 1.08 -13.34 -1.58
CA ALA A 118 1.90 -14.54 -1.56
C ALA A 118 1.05 -15.82 -1.73
N GLY A 119 -0.10 -15.89 -1.06
CA GLY A 119 -1.04 -16.99 -1.21
C GLY A 119 -1.62 -17.07 -2.62
N ALA A 120 -1.99 -15.94 -3.21
CA ALA A 120 -2.45 -15.88 -4.60
C ALA A 120 -1.36 -16.29 -5.59
N ASP A 121 -0.11 -15.88 -5.38
CA ASP A 121 1.03 -16.30 -6.21
C ASP A 121 1.28 -17.81 -6.10
N TRP A 122 1.19 -18.38 -4.89
CA TRP A 122 1.36 -19.81 -4.68
C TRP A 122 0.25 -20.64 -5.35
N ILE A 123 -1.01 -20.25 -5.18
CA ILE A 123 -2.14 -20.90 -5.86
C ILE A 123 -1.99 -20.79 -7.38
N GLY A 124 -1.62 -19.60 -7.88
CA GLY A 124 -1.41 -19.37 -9.31
C GLY A 124 -0.36 -20.29 -9.91
N ARG A 125 0.71 -20.61 -9.18
CA ARG A 125 1.78 -21.54 -9.62
C ARG A 125 1.43 -23.02 -9.50
N VAL A 126 0.49 -23.38 -8.63
CA VAL A 126 0.09 -24.77 -8.39
C VAL A 126 -1.03 -25.20 -9.34
N VAL A 127 -1.95 -24.28 -9.65
CA VAL A 127 -3.11 -24.54 -10.51
C VAL A 127 -2.77 -24.40 -12.00
N MET A 128 -1.79 -23.56 -12.35
CA MET A 128 -1.38 -23.25 -13.73
C MET A 128 0.07 -23.66 -13.97
#